data_AF-A0A1E7I3E5-F1
#
_entry.id   AF-A0A1E7I3E5-F1
#
_cell.length_a   1.000
_cell.length_b   1.000
_cell.length_c   1.000
_cell.angle_alpha   90.00
_cell.angle_beta   90.00
_cell.angle_gamma   90.00
#
_symmetry.space_group_name_H-M   'P 1'
#
loop_
_entity.id
_entity.type
_entity.pdbx_description
1 polymer ?
#
loop_
_entity_poly.entity_id
_entity_poly.type
_entity_poly.pdbx_seq_one_letter_code
_entity_poly.pdbx_strand_id
1 'polypeptide(L)'
;MLLLIVGVFAAYGLPALPFFYWIFAVMSWVLLVIEALVAFPFWMLGHALSKQHGFAGESAKQGYMLFLEVMIRPPLMVFGLVFSFAAMTVVGKFIGKLMMVFMDATYYSDSSFVATVASPITSIAMLIMTVVIYWKVMHMFFTRGVAHLPRTVTKWIGGSGSMTQAEQQAGESHKTLVGAFQKGKSAGSRLVRGNRMRVLSIKQ
;
A
#
# COMPACT_ATOMS: atom_id res chain seq x y z
N MET A 1 17.31 -30.65 -6.05
CA MET A 1 16.06 -30.62 -5.25
C MET A 1 15.42 -29.23 -5.18
N LEU A 2 16.17 -28.17 -4.84
CA LEU A 2 15.65 -26.80 -4.78
C LEU A 2 14.96 -26.33 -6.09
N LEU A 3 15.54 -26.61 -7.26
CA LEU A 3 14.94 -26.27 -8.56
C LEU A 3 13.57 -26.91 -8.79
N LEU A 4 13.37 -28.16 -8.35
CA LEU A 4 12.08 -28.83 -8.47
C LEU A 4 11.03 -28.16 -7.58
N ILE A 5 11.41 -27.76 -6.37
CA ILE A 5 10.52 -27.03 -5.45
C ILE A 5 10.11 -25.68 -6.05
N VAL A 6 11.08 -24.93 -6.59
CA VAL A 6 10.81 -23.63 -7.23
C VAL A 6 9.94 -23.80 -8.47
N GLY A 7 10.17 -24.84 -9.28
CA GLY A 7 9.36 -25.15 -10.46
C GLY A 7 7.93 -25.54 -10.11
N VAL A 8 7.73 -26.41 -9.11
CA VAL A 8 6.40 -26.80 -8.61
C VAL A 8 5.67 -25.60 -8.03
N PHE A 9 6.36 -24.76 -7.25
CA PHE A 9 5.77 -23.53 -6.74
C PHE A 9 5.39 -22.58 -7.88
N ALA A 10 6.22 -22.46 -8.91
CA ALA A 10 5.91 -21.61 -10.05
C ALA A 10 4.69 -22.10 -10.84
N ALA A 11 4.57 -23.42 -11.01
CA ALA A 11 3.49 -24.05 -11.76
C ALA A 11 2.14 -24.02 -11.02
N TYR A 12 2.13 -24.24 -9.70
CA TYR A 12 0.89 -24.37 -8.92
C TYR A 12 0.65 -23.21 -7.95
N GLY A 13 1.71 -22.68 -7.33
CA GLY A 13 1.64 -21.59 -6.37
C GLY A 13 1.22 -20.27 -7.01
N LEU A 14 1.87 -19.84 -8.10
CA LEU A 14 1.52 -18.59 -8.79
C LEU A 14 0.07 -18.53 -9.28
N PRO A 15 -0.48 -19.54 -9.98
CA PRO A 15 -1.88 -19.48 -10.40
C PRO A 15 -2.88 -19.62 -9.24
N ALA A 16 -2.45 -20.14 -8.08
CA ALA A 16 -3.29 -20.20 -6.88
C ALA A 16 -3.35 -18.88 -6.09
N LEU A 17 -2.39 -17.96 -6.29
CA LEU A 17 -2.36 -16.67 -5.57
C LEU A 17 -3.65 -15.84 -5.69
N PRO A 18 -4.27 -15.68 -6.88
CA PRO A 18 -5.53 -14.96 -7.02
C PRO A 18 -6.65 -15.49 -6.10
N PHE A 19 -6.71 -16.81 -5.94
CA PHE A 19 -7.69 -17.45 -5.06
C PHE A 19 -7.46 -17.08 -3.59
N PHE A 20 -6.21 -17.14 -3.11
CA PHE A 20 -5.89 -16.74 -1.74
C PHE A 20 -6.22 -15.26 -1.49
N TYR A 21 -5.85 -14.35 -2.41
CA TYR A 21 -6.18 -12.94 -2.28
C TYR A 21 -7.69 -12.68 -2.23
N TRP A 22 -8.46 -13.42 -3.04
CA TRP A 22 -9.91 -13.33 -3.03
C TRP A 22 -10.50 -13.75 -1.67
N ILE A 23 -10.09 -14.89 -1.13
CA ILE A 23 -10.56 -15.36 0.19
C ILE A 23 -10.21 -14.35 1.28
N PHE A 24 -8.97 -13.84 1.32
CA PHE A 24 -8.59 -12.82 2.31
C PHE A 24 -9.38 -11.51 2.15
N ALA A 25 -9.69 -11.11 0.93
CA ALA A 25 -10.51 -9.93 0.69
C ALA A 25 -11.96 -10.13 1.17
N VAL A 26 -12.56 -11.29 0.87
CA VAL A 26 -13.91 -11.63 1.37
C VAL A 26 -13.93 -11.65 2.90
N MET A 27 -12.94 -12.28 3.53
CA MET A 27 -12.80 -12.28 5.00
C MET A 27 -12.69 -10.85 5.56
N SER A 28 -11.88 -9.98 4.91
CA SER A 28 -11.78 -8.57 5.30
C SER A 28 -13.09 -7.80 5.12
N TRP A 29 -13.91 -8.15 4.12
CA TRP A 29 -15.23 -7.55 3.97
C TRP A 29 -16.20 -8.03 5.04
N VAL A 30 -16.22 -9.32 5.37
CA VAL A 30 -17.07 -9.86 6.44
C VAL A 30 -16.73 -9.21 7.79
N LEU A 31 -15.44 -9.03 8.11
CA LEU A 31 -15.03 -8.30 9.30
C LEU A 31 -15.53 -6.85 9.31
N LEU A 32 -15.46 -6.16 8.17
CA LEU A 32 -15.99 -4.80 8.01
C LEU A 32 -17.52 -4.74 8.20
N VAL A 33 -18.27 -5.77 7.80
CA VAL A 33 -19.71 -5.87 8.07
C VAL A 33 -19.96 -5.99 9.57
N ILE A 34 -19.19 -6.81 10.29
CA ILE A 34 -19.31 -6.97 11.75
C ILE A 34 -19.00 -5.65 12.46
N GLU A 35 -17.92 -4.96 12.06
CA GLU A 35 -17.57 -3.64 12.58
C GLU A 35 -18.70 -2.63 12.35
N ALA A 36 -19.30 -2.63 11.15
CA ALA A 36 -20.43 -1.76 10.83
C ALA A 36 -21.67 -2.06 11.68
N LEU A 37 -21.96 -3.34 11.97
CA LEU A 37 -23.06 -3.73 12.85
C LEU A 37 -22.87 -3.24 14.28
N VAL A 38 -21.63 -3.24 14.79
CA VAL A 38 -21.30 -2.70 16.11
C VAL A 38 -21.33 -1.17 16.11
N ALA A 39 -20.84 -0.52 15.05
CA ALA A 39 -20.82 0.94 14.93
C ALA A 39 -22.21 1.56 14.77
N PHE A 40 -23.13 0.87 14.10
CA PHE A 40 -24.47 1.36 13.79
C PHE A 40 -25.31 1.79 15.02
N PRO A 41 -25.46 1.00 16.10
CA PRO A 41 -26.21 1.42 17.28
C PRO A 41 -25.58 2.63 17.97
N PHE A 42 -24.25 2.73 18.02
CA PHE A 42 -23.58 3.91 18.56
C PHE A 42 -23.81 5.16 17.71
N TRP A 43 -23.83 5.01 16.39
CA TRP A 43 -24.16 6.09 15.47
C TRP A 43 -25.61 6.58 15.65
N MET A 44 -26.57 5.65 15.81
CA MET A 44 -27.96 5.98 16.09
C MET A 44 -28.15 6.72 17.43
N LEU A 45 -27.41 6.33 18.48
CA LEU A 45 -27.39 7.07 19.74
C LEU A 45 -26.85 8.49 19.56
N GLY A 46 -25.78 8.66 18.78
CA GLY A 46 -25.25 9.98 18.41
C GLY A 46 -26.28 10.83 17.66
N HIS A 47 -27.09 10.22 16.80
CA HIS A 47 -28.19 10.90 16.11
C HIS A 47 -29.30 11.33 17.07
N ALA A 48 -29.70 10.46 18.00
CA ALA A 48 -30.75 10.73 18.99
C ALA A 48 -30.36 11.81 20.03
N LEU A 49 -29.09 11.89 20.40
CA LEU A 49 -28.57 12.90 21.34
C LEU A 49 -28.32 14.27 20.68
N SER A 50 -28.37 14.36 19.36
CA SER A 50 -28.04 15.58 18.61
C SER A 50 -29.19 16.61 18.57
N LYS A 51 -29.60 17.12 19.74
CA LYS A 51 -30.49 18.27 19.83
C LYS A 51 -29.68 19.57 19.66
N GLN A 52 -29.79 20.14 18.46
CA GLN A 52 -29.45 21.53 18.12
C GLN A 52 -27.95 21.85 17.86
N HIS A 53 -27.73 22.49 16.70
CA HIS A 53 -26.51 23.18 16.22
C HIS A 53 -25.32 22.33 15.70
N GLY A 54 -25.24 22.25 14.37
CA GLY A 54 -23.99 22.23 13.60
C GLY A 54 -23.18 20.93 13.53
N PHE A 55 -23.20 20.07 14.56
CA PHE A 55 -22.35 18.88 14.62
C PHE A 55 -23.06 17.58 14.18
N ALA A 56 -24.40 17.56 14.25
CA ALA A 56 -25.23 16.43 13.87
C ALA A 56 -25.10 16.07 12.37
N GLY A 57 -24.92 17.07 11.50
CA GLY A 57 -24.88 16.89 10.05
C GLY A 57 -23.65 16.12 9.56
N GLU A 58 -22.47 16.43 10.09
CA GLU A 58 -21.21 15.78 9.66
C GLU A 58 -21.10 14.36 10.22
N SER A 59 -21.44 14.16 11.51
CA SER A 59 -21.48 12.81 12.10
C SER A 59 -22.60 11.94 11.51
N ALA A 60 -23.74 12.51 11.13
CA ALA A 60 -24.77 11.78 10.39
C ALA A 60 -24.27 11.36 9.00
N LYS A 61 -23.62 12.25 8.25
CA LYS A 61 -23.04 11.95 6.94
C LYS A 61 -22.03 10.80 7.00
N GLN A 62 -21.24 10.71 8.07
CA GLN A 62 -20.23 9.66 8.25
C GLN A 62 -20.85 8.26 8.37
N GLY A 63 -21.98 8.09 9.06
CA GLY A 63 -22.67 6.80 9.16
C GLY A 63 -23.30 6.34 7.85
N TYR A 64 -23.88 7.27 7.08
CA TYR A 64 -24.36 6.98 5.72
C TYR A 64 -23.21 6.56 4.80
N MET A 65 -22.05 7.19 4.94
CA MET A 65 -20.86 6.85 4.16
C MET A 65 -20.33 5.45 4.50
N LEU A 66 -20.34 5.06 5.78
CA LEU A 66 -19.97 3.72 6.22
C LEU A 66 -20.91 2.66 5.62
N PHE A 67 -22.22 2.89 5.67
CA PHE A 67 -23.20 1.97 5.10
C PHE A 67 -23.03 1.81 3.58
N LEU A 68 -22.82 2.93 2.89
CA LEU A 68 -22.53 2.93 1.45
C LEU A 68 -21.24 2.18 1.14
N GLU A 69 -20.18 2.34 1.95
CA GLU A 69 -18.93 1.59 1.80
C GLU A 69 -19.16 0.08 1.95
N VAL A 70 -19.91 -0.37 2.96
CA VAL A 70 -20.19 -1.79 3.18
C VAL A 70 -20.91 -2.42 1.98
N MET A 71 -21.90 -1.72 1.41
CA MET A 71 -22.68 -2.19 0.26
C MET A 71 -21.91 -2.18 -1.07
N ILE A 72 -21.11 -1.13 -1.33
CA ILE A 72 -20.44 -0.97 -2.63
C ILE A 72 -19.13 -1.77 -2.72
N ARG A 73 -18.60 -2.20 -1.57
CA ARG A 73 -17.32 -2.92 -1.50
C ARG A 73 -17.33 -4.28 -2.21
N PRO A 74 -18.33 -5.17 -2.10
CA PRO A 74 -18.32 -6.45 -2.82
C PRO A 74 -18.30 -6.30 -4.35
N PRO A 75 -19.15 -5.45 -4.98
CA PRO A 75 -19.04 -5.19 -6.41
C PRO A 75 -17.65 -4.67 -6.81
N LEU A 76 -17.09 -3.73 -6.04
CA LEU A 76 -15.76 -3.17 -6.29
C LEU A 76 -14.63 -4.22 -6.14
N MET A 77 -14.75 -5.15 -5.21
CA MET A 77 -13.79 -6.26 -5.06
C MET A 77 -13.81 -7.17 -6.30
N VAL A 78 -14.99 -7.49 -6.84
CA VAL A 78 -15.14 -8.28 -8.07
C VAL A 78 -14.51 -7.55 -9.25
N PHE A 79 -14.85 -6.27 -9.45
CA PHE A 79 -14.26 -5.47 -10.52
C PHE A 79 -12.74 -5.35 -10.39
N GLY A 80 -12.25 -5.18 -9.16
CA GLY A 80 -10.83 -5.14 -8.87
C GLY A 80 -10.12 -6.45 -9.22
N LEU A 81 -10.73 -7.60 -8.93
CA LEU A 81 -10.20 -8.90 -9.30
C LEU A 81 -10.10 -9.07 -10.82
N VAL A 82 -11.17 -8.74 -11.55
CA VAL A 82 -11.21 -8.83 -13.02
C VAL A 82 -10.16 -7.90 -13.64
N PHE A 83 -10.05 -6.67 -13.12
CA PHE A 83 -9.04 -5.72 -13.56
C PHE A 83 -7.62 -6.23 -13.30
N SER A 84 -7.35 -6.81 -12.13
CA SER A 84 -6.03 -7.39 -11.82
C SER A 84 -5.66 -8.53 -12.78
N PHE A 85 -6.61 -9.40 -13.14
CA PHE A 85 -6.37 -10.43 -14.15
C PHE A 85 -6.05 -9.83 -15.52
N ALA A 86 -6.87 -8.88 -15.99
CA ALA A 86 -6.65 -8.22 -17.27
C ALA A 86 -5.28 -7.50 -17.30
N ALA A 87 -4.95 -6.73 -16.27
CA ALA A 87 -3.67 -6.04 -16.13
C ALA A 87 -2.49 -7.03 -16.13
N MET A 88 -2.62 -8.17 -15.44
CA MET A 88 -1.56 -9.17 -15.43
C MET A 88 -1.30 -9.77 -16.80
N THR A 89 -2.32 -10.00 -17.63
CA THR A 89 -2.09 -10.57 -18.97
C THR A 89 -1.23 -9.65 -19.84
N VAL A 90 -1.39 -8.34 -19.71
CA VAL A 90 -0.61 -7.34 -20.45
C VAL A 90 0.77 -7.16 -19.85
N VAL A 91 0.84 -6.91 -18.54
CA VAL A 91 2.10 -6.64 -17.83
C VAL A 91 3.00 -7.88 -17.78
N GLY A 92 2.41 -9.07 -17.60
CA GLY A 92 3.13 -10.34 -17.65
C GLY A 92 3.79 -10.58 -19.00
N LYS A 93 3.08 -10.33 -20.12
CA LYS A 93 3.67 -10.41 -21.46
C LYS A 93 4.82 -9.41 -21.64
N PHE A 94 4.65 -8.19 -21.13
CA PHE A 94 5.69 -7.16 -21.20
C PHE A 94 6.95 -7.57 -20.42
N ILE A 95 6.80 -8.05 -19.18
CA ILE A 95 7.90 -8.55 -18.36
C ILE A 95 8.57 -9.75 -19.04
N GLY A 96 7.79 -10.68 -19.60
CA GLY A 96 8.33 -11.82 -20.34
C GLY A 96 9.24 -11.39 -21.49
N LYS A 97 8.86 -10.37 -22.27
CA LYS A 97 9.73 -9.81 -23.32
C LYS A 97 11.00 -9.19 -22.76
N LEU A 98 10.91 -8.43 -21.66
CA LEU A 98 12.10 -7.85 -21.02
C LEU A 98 13.07 -8.92 -20.50
N MET A 99 12.52 -10.02 -19.96
CA MET A 99 13.33 -11.15 -19.50
C MET A 99 14.03 -11.87 -20.66
N MET A 100 13.39 -11.99 -21.83
CA MET A 100 14.05 -12.54 -23.02
C MET A 100 15.22 -11.66 -23.47
N VAL A 101 15.03 -10.35 -23.55
CA VAL A 101 16.12 -9.40 -23.89
C VAL A 101 17.27 -9.47 -22.87
N PHE A 102 16.93 -9.57 -21.58
CA PHE A 102 17.95 -9.68 -20.53
C PHE A 102 18.71 -11.01 -20.60
N MET A 103 18.04 -12.11 -21.00
CA MET A 103 18.66 -13.41 -21.18
C MET A 103 19.65 -13.39 -22.34
N ASP A 104 19.26 -12.83 -23.49
CA ASP A 104 20.14 -12.70 -24.65
C ASP A 104 21.39 -11.86 -24.34
N ALA A 105 21.26 -10.83 -23.51
CA ALA A 105 22.38 -9.98 -23.11
C ALA A 105 23.35 -10.66 -22.11
N THR A 106 22.88 -11.67 -21.37
CA THR A 106 23.64 -12.29 -20.27
C THR A 106 24.20 -13.67 -20.66
N TYR A 107 23.69 -14.27 -21.73
CA TYR A 107 24.08 -15.61 -22.14
C TYR A 107 25.46 -15.62 -22.81
N TYR A 108 26.35 -16.51 -22.36
CA TYR A 108 27.65 -16.73 -22.98
C TYR A 108 27.48 -17.61 -24.22
N SER A 109 27.67 -17.03 -25.41
CA SER A 109 27.52 -17.74 -26.70
C SER A 109 28.77 -18.47 -27.18
N ASP A 110 29.88 -18.37 -26.43
CA ASP A 110 31.17 -18.96 -26.80
C ASP A 110 31.29 -20.42 -26.34
N SER A 111 32.10 -21.23 -27.01
CA SER A 111 32.29 -22.67 -26.67
C SER A 111 33.41 -22.92 -25.66
N SER A 112 33.86 -21.87 -24.97
CA SER A 112 34.92 -21.97 -23.97
C SER A 112 34.47 -22.77 -22.74
N PHE A 113 35.42 -23.41 -22.05
CA PHE A 113 35.13 -24.15 -20.82
C PHE A 113 34.40 -23.28 -19.78
N VAL A 114 34.73 -21.99 -19.73
CA VAL A 114 34.06 -20.98 -18.87
C VAL A 114 32.59 -20.84 -19.23
N ALA A 115 32.23 -20.80 -20.51
CA ALA A 115 30.84 -20.73 -20.95
C ALA A 115 30.06 -22.00 -20.58
N THR A 116 30.68 -23.18 -20.70
CA THR A 116 30.06 -24.47 -20.32
C THR A 116 29.70 -24.54 -18.85
N VAL A 117 30.53 -23.98 -17.95
CA VAL A 117 30.23 -23.95 -16.50
C VAL A 117 29.36 -22.75 -16.09
N ALA A 118 29.46 -21.61 -16.77
CA ALA A 118 28.69 -20.41 -16.44
C ALA A 118 27.25 -20.44 -16.98
N SER A 119 26.99 -21.13 -18.10
CA SER A 119 25.66 -21.19 -18.73
C SER A 119 24.59 -21.87 -17.83
N PRO A 120 24.86 -23.01 -17.15
CA PRO A 120 23.93 -23.58 -16.18
C PRO A 120 23.67 -22.67 -14.96
N ILE A 121 24.68 -21.94 -14.49
CA ILE A 121 24.56 -21.07 -13.32
C ILE A 121 23.69 -19.84 -13.67
N THR A 122 23.93 -19.23 -14.83
CA THR A 122 23.16 -18.09 -15.32
C THR A 122 21.71 -18.47 -15.60
N SER A 123 21.44 -19.61 -16.23
CA SER A 123 20.05 -20.08 -16.45
C SER A 123 19.26 -20.31 -15.15
N ILE A 124 19.90 -20.86 -14.10
CA ILE A 124 19.27 -21.02 -12.78
C ILE A 124 19.00 -19.66 -12.12
N ALA A 125 19.96 -18.74 -12.17
CA ALA A 125 19.78 -17.39 -11.62
C ALA A 125 18.63 -16.63 -12.30
N MET A 126 18.52 -16.76 -13.63
CA MET A 126 17.44 -16.17 -14.43
C MET A 126 16.07 -16.75 -14.10
N LEU A 127 15.99 -18.07 -13.84
CA LEU A 127 14.76 -18.73 -13.41
C LEU A 127 14.29 -18.17 -12.06
N ILE A 128 15.18 -18.12 -11.06
CA ILE A 128 14.86 -17.60 -9.73
C ILE A 128 14.41 -16.14 -9.83
N MET A 129 15.14 -15.32 -10.58
CA MET A 129 14.80 -13.91 -10.80
C MET A 129 13.41 -13.75 -11.43
N THR A 130 13.09 -14.56 -12.44
CA THR A 130 11.77 -14.56 -13.09
C THR A 130 10.66 -14.87 -12.07
N VAL A 131 10.81 -15.93 -11.28
CA VAL A 131 9.82 -16.31 -10.26
C VAL A 131 9.60 -15.19 -9.25
N VAL A 132 10.66 -14.54 -8.77
CA VAL A 132 10.58 -13.44 -7.80
C VAL A 132 9.87 -12.22 -8.39
N ILE A 133 10.19 -11.84 -9.63
CA ILE A 133 9.56 -10.69 -10.31
C ILE A 133 8.06 -10.96 -10.50
N TYR A 134 7.69 -12.12 -11.05
CA TYR A 134 6.28 -12.48 -11.26
C TYR A 134 5.52 -12.54 -9.94
N TRP A 135 6.12 -13.07 -8.87
CA TRP A 135 5.54 -13.02 -7.54
C TRP A 135 5.25 -11.58 -7.10
N LYS A 136 6.26 -10.70 -7.14
CA LYS A 136 6.13 -9.32 -6.67
C LYS A 136 5.06 -8.55 -7.43
N VAL A 137 5.01 -8.75 -8.74
CA VAL A 137 4.04 -8.11 -9.63
C VAL A 137 2.63 -8.62 -9.36
N MET A 138 2.44 -9.94 -9.25
CA MET A 138 1.18 -10.55 -8.80
C MET A 138 0.72 -9.94 -7.47
N HIS A 139 1.58 -9.96 -6.45
CA HIS A 139 1.25 -9.41 -5.15
C HIS A 139 0.79 -7.94 -5.24
N MET A 140 1.50 -7.11 -6.02
CA MET A 140 1.16 -5.70 -6.20
C MET A 140 -0.21 -5.50 -6.86
N PHE A 141 -0.48 -6.18 -7.98
CA PHE A 141 -1.74 -6.01 -8.73
C PHE A 141 -2.94 -6.58 -7.98
N PHE A 142 -2.82 -7.75 -7.36
CA PHE A 142 -3.94 -8.36 -6.63
C PHE A 142 -4.22 -7.66 -5.30
N THR A 143 -3.18 -7.24 -4.56
CA THR A 143 -3.40 -6.46 -3.33
C THR A 143 -3.99 -5.09 -3.66
N ARG A 144 -3.47 -4.38 -4.67
CA ARG A 144 -4.02 -3.07 -5.03
C ARG A 144 -5.41 -3.15 -5.65
N GLY A 145 -5.63 -4.10 -6.56
CA GLY A 145 -6.92 -4.30 -7.21
C GLY A 145 -7.99 -4.73 -6.23
N VAL A 146 -7.79 -5.84 -5.53
CA VAL A 146 -8.86 -6.42 -4.70
C VAL A 146 -9.00 -5.69 -3.36
N ALA A 147 -7.88 -5.35 -2.71
CA ALA A 147 -7.93 -4.80 -1.36
C ALA A 147 -7.96 -3.25 -1.31
N HIS A 148 -7.32 -2.54 -2.25
CA HIS A 148 -7.21 -1.08 -2.15
C HIS A 148 -8.18 -0.30 -3.05
N LEU A 149 -8.70 -0.89 -4.14
CA LEU A 149 -9.68 -0.20 -5.00
C LEU A 149 -10.95 0.19 -4.26
N PRO A 150 -11.61 -0.69 -3.47
CA PRO A 150 -12.88 -0.34 -2.85
C PRO A 150 -12.77 0.87 -1.92
N ARG A 151 -11.75 0.87 -1.06
CA ARG A 151 -11.44 1.96 -0.12
C ARG A 151 -11.12 3.28 -0.81
N THR A 152 -10.45 3.19 -1.96
CA THR A 152 -10.09 4.39 -2.72
C THR A 152 -11.34 5.00 -3.33
N VAL A 153 -12.17 4.21 -3.99
CA VAL A 153 -13.41 4.68 -4.62
C VAL A 153 -14.37 5.27 -3.60
N THR A 154 -14.56 4.62 -2.45
CA THR A 154 -15.40 5.16 -1.38
C THR A 154 -14.83 6.48 -0.85
N LYS A 155 -13.51 6.59 -0.65
CA LYS A 155 -12.86 7.86 -0.26
C LYS A 155 -13.10 8.99 -1.27
N TRP A 156 -13.13 8.70 -2.56
CA TRP A 156 -13.45 9.68 -3.61
C TRP A 156 -14.94 10.07 -3.59
N ILE A 157 -15.85 9.13 -3.38
CA ILE A 157 -17.31 9.38 -3.29
C ILE A 157 -17.64 10.26 -2.07
N GLY A 158 -16.98 10.04 -0.94
CA GLY A 158 -17.19 10.82 0.28
C GLY A 158 -16.63 12.25 0.24
N GLY A 159 -15.93 12.62 -0.83
CA GLY A 159 -15.26 13.91 -0.99
C GLY A 159 -14.08 14.07 -0.03
N SER A 160 -12.94 13.43 -0.29
CA SER A 160 -11.64 13.73 0.34
C SER A 160 -11.66 13.90 1.88
N GLY A 161 -12.49 13.12 2.61
CA GLY A 161 -12.77 13.36 4.03
C GLY A 161 -12.66 12.16 4.97
N SER A 162 -12.31 10.95 4.47
CA SER A 162 -12.15 9.77 5.34
C SER A 162 -10.69 9.47 5.70
N MET A 163 -9.79 10.44 5.57
CA MET A 163 -8.60 10.43 6.41
C MET A 163 -9.14 10.68 7.80
N THR A 164 -9.29 9.59 8.57
CA THR A 164 -9.70 9.59 9.97
C THR A 164 -9.19 10.87 10.62
N GLN A 165 -10.03 11.62 11.34
CA GLN A 165 -9.58 12.80 12.09
C GLN A 165 -8.28 12.52 12.88
N ALA A 166 -8.01 11.26 13.24
CA ALA A 166 -6.75 10.76 13.79
C ALA A 166 -5.50 10.91 12.88
N GLU A 167 -5.57 10.73 11.56
CA GLU A 167 -4.44 10.94 10.63
C GLU A 167 -4.22 12.43 10.31
N GLN A 168 -5.27 13.24 10.30
CA GLN A 168 -5.15 14.70 10.22
C GLN A 168 -4.57 15.29 11.52
N GLN A 169 -5.00 14.81 12.70
CA GLN A 169 -4.39 15.17 13.98
C GLN A 169 -2.97 14.63 14.13
N ALA A 170 -2.64 13.46 13.61
CA ALA A 170 -1.26 12.95 13.62
C ALA A 170 -0.35 13.76 12.68
N GLY A 171 -0.84 14.15 11.51
CA GLY A 171 -0.14 15.03 10.58
C GLY A 171 0.07 16.45 11.12
N GLU A 172 -0.92 17.01 11.82
CA GLU A 172 -0.82 18.30 12.49
C GLU A 172 0.06 18.24 13.75
N SER A 173 -0.02 17.15 14.54
CA SER A 173 0.86 16.91 15.69
C SER A 173 2.32 16.77 15.26
N HIS A 174 2.58 16.08 14.13
CA HIS A 174 3.93 15.97 13.59
C HIS A 174 4.44 17.31 13.05
N LYS A 175 3.60 18.09 12.35
CA LYS A 175 3.96 19.44 11.88
C LYS A 175 4.17 20.43 13.03
N THR A 176 3.38 20.36 14.09
CA THR A 176 3.54 21.22 15.29
C THR A 176 4.75 20.81 16.12
N LEU A 177 5.04 19.52 16.27
CA LEU A 177 6.28 19.03 16.88
C LEU A 177 7.52 19.48 16.09
N VAL A 178 7.54 19.28 14.77
CA VAL A 178 8.65 19.72 13.92
C VAL A 178 8.81 21.24 13.94
N GLY A 179 7.69 22.00 13.92
CA GLY A 179 7.69 23.45 14.08
C GLY A 179 8.22 23.92 15.44
N ALA A 180 7.87 23.23 16.53
CA ALA A 180 8.37 23.51 17.87
C ALA A 180 9.87 23.19 18.00
N PHE A 181 10.33 22.08 17.42
CA PHE A 181 11.75 21.72 17.39
C PHE A 181 12.58 22.71 16.56
N GLN A 182 12.08 23.14 15.41
CA GLN A 182 12.76 24.13 14.56
C GLN A 182 12.79 25.50 15.22
N LYS A 183 11.71 25.91 15.91
CA LYS A 183 11.66 27.15 16.69
C LYS A 183 12.61 27.08 17.91
N GLY A 184 12.68 25.95 18.61
CA GLY A 184 13.63 25.71 19.70
C GLY A 184 15.10 25.76 19.26
N LYS A 185 15.43 25.18 18.10
CA LYS A 185 16.79 25.24 17.52
C LYS A 185 17.18 26.66 17.10
N SER A 186 16.22 27.44 16.58
CA SER A 186 16.43 28.85 16.24
C SER A 186 16.60 29.76 17.47
N ALA A 187 15.87 29.48 18.56
CA ALA A 187 15.98 30.20 19.83
C ALA A 187 17.33 29.89 20.53
N GLY A 188 17.76 28.62 20.56
CA GLY A 188 19.07 28.23 21.07
C GLY A 188 20.23 28.85 20.30
N SER A 189 20.13 28.94 18.97
CA SER A 189 21.15 29.60 18.14
C SER A 189 21.26 31.11 18.40
N ARG A 190 20.14 31.80 18.66
CA ARG A 190 20.13 33.23 19.02
C ARG A 190 20.71 33.49 20.41
N LEU A 191 20.45 32.62 21.39
CA LEU A 191 21.01 32.73 22.74
C LEU A 191 22.52 32.49 22.76
N VAL A 192 23.01 31.50 21.99
CA VAL A 192 24.46 31.26 21.84
C VAL A 192 25.14 32.43 21.14
N ARG A 193 24.53 33.01 20.10
CA ARG A 193 25.07 34.19 19.41
C ARG A 193 25.06 35.44 20.29
N GLY A 194 24.01 35.64 21.10
CA GLY A 194 23.90 36.75 22.05
C GLY A 194 24.95 36.67 23.16
N ASN A 195 25.19 35.47 23.70
CA ASN A 195 26.22 35.27 24.71
C ASN A 195 27.63 35.48 24.14
N ARG A 196 27.87 35.06 22.89
CA ARG A 196 29.14 35.27 22.19
C ARG A 196 29.44 36.76 21.93
N MET A 197 28.43 37.58 21.65
CA MET A 197 28.62 39.04 21.48
C MET A 197 28.88 39.76 22.82
N ARG A 198 28.27 39.33 23.93
CA ARG A 198 28.58 39.90 25.26
C ARG A 198 30.01 39.61 25.70
N VAL A 199 30.51 38.40 25.44
CA VAL A 199 31.90 38.03 25.78
C VAL A 199 32.92 38.85 24.99
N LEU A 200 32.60 39.27 23.76
CA LEU A 200 33.47 40.12 22.95
C LEU A 200 33.46 41.59 23.39
N SER A 201 32.37 42.07 23.99
CA SER A 201 32.24 43.43 24.53
C SER A 201 32.97 43.64 25.87
N ILE A 202 33.35 42.58 26.58
CA ILE A 202 34.07 42.64 27.87
C ILE A 202 35.60 42.57 27.66
N LYS A 203 36.03 42.30 26.42
CA LYS A 203 37.44 42.15 26.03
C LYS A 203 38.03 43.38 25.31
N GLN A 204 37.30 44.50 25.28
CA GLN A 204 37.81 45.83 24.91
C GLN A 204 37.76 46.73 26.13
#